data_AF-A0A820BDG0-F1
#
_entry.id   AF-A0A820BDG0-F1
#
_cell.length_a   1.000
_cell.length_b   1.000
_cell.length_c   1.000
_cell.angle_alpha   90.00
_cell.angle_beta   90.00
_cell.angle_gamma   90.00
#
_symmetry.space_group_name_H-M   'P 1'
#
loop_
_entity.id
_entity.type
_entity.pdbx_description
1 polymer ?
#
loop_
_entity_poly.entity_id
_entity_poly.type
_entity_poly.pdbx_seq_one_letter_code
_entity_poly.pdbx_strand_id
1 'polypeptide(L)'
;MKGTIDDEAEVKRVLCEHPINESNSVIHSDRLLGLLMPFRAFGDIRFKWPANYLREYLQPYYKKGDAIPQFYLTPPYLTVRPEISKHKLTRKDKFLVLVTDGVWDLLSSERVVQLIFNHQKGIQSFDRFVLNKSGNTIILKLKEINELLLARQQAIKNQPIDQNSATHLIRQALAYTSKGQ
;
A
#
# COMPACT_ATOMS: atom_id res chain seq x y z
N MET A 1 -8.22 1.11 4.57
CA MET A 1 -8.15 2.32 5.43
C MET A 1 -6.69 2.62 5.67
N LYS A 2 -6.19 3.74 5.17
CA LYS A 2 -4.83 4.21 5.47
C LYS A 2 -4.99 5.23 6.60
N GLY A 3 -4.34 5.04 7.74
CA GLY A 3 -4.36 6.02 8.84
C GLY A 3 -3.46 7.22 8.54
N THR A 4 -3.71 7.91 7.44
CA THR A 4 -2.92 9.01 6.87
C THR A 4 -3.82 10.20 6.54
N ILE A 5 -3.26 11.26 5.94
CA ILE A 5 -3.98 12.47 5.51
C ILE A 5 -5.15 12.18 4.54
N ASP A 6 -5.04 11.10 3.76
CA ASP A 6 -6.05 10.71 2.77
C ASP A 6 -7.37 10.22 3.41
N ASP A 7 -7.36 9.94 4.71
CA ASP A 7 -8.54 9.54 5.47
C ASP A 7 -9.15 10.75 6.20
N GLU A 8 -10.19 11.32 5.59
CA GLU A 8 -10.89 12.49 6.15
C GLU A 8 -11.45 12.25 7.56
N ALA A 9 -11.88 11.03 7.86
CA ALA A 9 -12.41 10.71 9.19
C ALA A 9 -11.30 10.71 10.23
N GLU A 10 -10.11 10.23 9.85
CA GLU A 10 -8.94 10.24 10.71
C GLU A 10 -8.40 11.66 10.93
N VAL A 11 -8.38 12.50 9.89
CA VAL A 11 -8.01 13.92 10.01
C VAL A 11 -8.95 14.64 10.97
N LYS A 12 -10.27 14.47 10.80
CA LYS A 12 -11.26 15.08 11.70
C LYS A 12 -11.09 14.60 13.14
N ARG A 13 -10.84 13.31 13.36
CA ARG A 13 -10.58 12.76 14.70
C ARG A 13 -9.39 13.46 15.36
N VAL A 14 -8.26 13.52 14.67
CA VAL A 14 -7.03 14.14 15.18
C VAL A 14 -7.27 15.61 15.51
N LEU A 15 -7.94 16.37 14.63
CA LEU A 15 -8.24 17.78 14.89
C LEU A 15 -9.20 17.99 16.07
N CYS A 16 -10.16 17.09 16.30
CA CYS A 16 -11.10 17.18 17.41
C CYS A 16 -10.51 16.77 18.76
N GLU A 17 -9.39 16.03 18.78
CA GLU A 17 -8.71 15.64 20.02
C GLU A 17 -7.92 16.78 20.66
N HIS A 18 -7.62 17.83 19.89
CA HIS A 18 -6.85 18.99 20.32
C HIS A 18 -7.66 20.29 20.26
N PRO A 19 -7.28 21.32 21.00
CA PRO A 19 -7.99 22.60 20.96
C PRO A 19 -7.81 23.31 19.60
N ILE A 20 -8.79 24.16 19.25
CA ILE A 20 -8.90 24.78 17.91
C ILE A 20 -7.67 25.62 17.54
N ASN A 21 -6.99 26.22 18.52
CA ASN A 21 -5.77 27.00 18.28
C ASN A 21 -4.60 26.16 17.75
N GLU A 22 -4.62 24.84 17.94
CA GLU A 22 -3.59 23.92 17.45
C GLU A 22 -3.92 23.32 16.08
N SER A 23 -5.08 23.60 15.49
CA SER A 23 -5.53 22.95 14.24
C SER A 23 -4.51 23.05 13.10
N ASN A 24 -3.79 24.18 13.03
CA ASN A 24 -2.80 24.47 11.99
C ASN A 24 -1.43 23.83 12.28
N SER A 25 -1.17 23.41 13.51
CA SER A 25 0.11 22.81 13.92
C SER A 25 0.02 21.29 14.12
N VAL A 26 -1.15 20.77 14.49
CA VAL A 26 -1.36 19.32 14.73
C VAL A 26 -1.10 18.52 13.46
N ILE A 27 -1.59 18.99 12.32
CA ILE A 27 -1.32 18.42 11.00
C ILE A 27 -0.77 19.55 10.12
N HIS A 28 0.48 19.42 9.70
CA HIS A 28 1.06 20.33 8.72
C HIS A 28 2.03 19.57 7.81
N SER A 29 2.15 20.01 6.56
CA SER A 29 2.95 19.32 5.54
C SER A 29 2.58 17.83 5.40
N ASP A 30 1.27 17.53 5.44
CA ASP A 30 0.67 16.20 5.35
C ASP A 30 1.16 15.20 6.41
N ARG A 31 1.65 15.71 7.55
CA ARG A 31 2.25 14.92 8.63
C ARG A 31 1.76 15.40 9.99
N LEU A 32 1.66 14.46 10.92
CA LEU A 32 1.40 14.73 12.33
C LEU A 32 2.57 15.50 12.94
N LEU A 33 2.29 16.70 13.44
CA LEU A 33 3.26 17.70 13.90
C LEU A 33 4.39 17.95 12.88
N GLY A 34 4.11 17.77 11.58
CA GLY A 34 5.10 17.92 10.51
C GLY A 34 6.13 16.81 10.38
N LEU A 35 6.08 15.80 11.24
CA LEU A 35 7.13 14.79 11.36
C LEU A 35 6.66 13.42 10.87
N LEU A 36 5.53 12.94 11.41
CA LEU A 36 5.10 11.55 11.27
C LEU A 36 3.97 11.43 10.23
N MET A 37 4.14 10.56 9.24
CA MET A 37 3.11 10.31 8.22
C MET A 37 1.89 9.53 8.75
N PRO A 38 2.05 8.42 9.50
CA PRO A 38 0.90 7.73 10.09
C PRO A 38 0.36 8.47 11.31
N PHE A 39 -0.97 8.58 11.41
CA PHE A 39 -1.68 9.17 12.55
C PHE A 39 -1.97 8.17 13.67
N ARG A 40 -1.63 6.89 13.45
CA ARG A 40 -1.66 5.82 14.46
C ARG A 40 -0.42 4.95 14.33
N ALA A 41 0.27 4.71 15.44
CA ALA A 41 1.42 3.81 15.46
C ALA A 41 1.70 3.30 16.88
N PHE A 42 2.28 2.10 16.96
CA PHE A 42 2.93 1.63 18.19
C PHE A 42 4.28 2.35 18.36
N GLY A 43 4.80 2.44 19.59
CA GLY A 43 6.06 3.15 19.84
C GLY A 43 5.91 4.67 19.75
N ASP A 44 6.84 5.35 19.07
CA ASP A 44 6.81 6.81 18.83
C ASP A 44 6.42 7.65 20.05
N ILE A 45 7.06 7.32 21.19
CA ILE A 45 6.76 7.89 22.50
C ILE A 45 6.85 9.43 22.55
N ARG A 46 7.63 10.04 21.65
CA ARG A 46 7.75 11.50 21.48
C ARG A 46 6.44 12.20 21.13
N PHE A 47 5.45 11.45 20.62
CA PHE A 47 4.12 11.96 20.28
C PHE A 47 3.06 11.60 21.33
N LYS A 48 3.45 10.92 22.41
CA LYS A 48 2.54 10.34 23.40
C LYS A 48 2.79 10.84 24.81
N TRP A 49 4.06 10.93 25.21
CA TRP A 49 4.41 11.26 26.58
C TRP A 49 4.33 12.76 26.85
N PRO A 50 4.01 13.17 28.08
CA PRO A 50 4.09 14.57 28.49
C PRO A 50 5.50 15.14 28.32
N ALA A 51 5.60 16.45 28.04
CA ALA A 51 6.86 17.12 27.72
C ALA A 51 7.92 17.04 28.84
N ASN A 52 7.50 16.99 30.11
CA ASN A 52 8.41 16.80 31.25
C ASN A 52 9.09 15.42 31.21
N TYR A 53 8.34 14.35 30.93
CA TYR A 53 8.91 13.00 30.79
C TYR A 53 9.87 12.92 29.60
N LEU A 54 9.53 13.53 28.47
CA LEU A 54 10.43 13.58 27.31
C LEU A 54 11.74 14.30 27.65
N ARG A 55 11.67 15.39 28.42
CA ARG A 55 12.85 16.14 28.86
C ARG A 55 13.73 15.37 29.83
N GLU A 56 13.12 14.63 30.76
CA GLU A 56 13.84 13.86 31.78
C GLU A 56 14.49 12.60 31.18
N TYR A 57 13.74 11.82 30.40
CA TYR A 57 14.16 10.50 29.96
C TYR A 57 14.73 10.44 28.55
N LEU A 58 14.30 11.32 27.64
CA LEU A 58 14.75 11.27 26.23
C LEU A 58 15.79 12.33 25.89
N GLN A 59 15.74 13.52 26.48
CA GLN A 59 16.68 14.60 26.15
C GLN A 59 18.18 14.20 26.15
N PRO A 60 18.68 13.31 27.03
CA PRO A 60 20.08 12.86 26.99
C PRO A 60 20.48 12.11 25.72
N TYR A 61 19.53 11.47 25.04
CA TYR A 61 19.76 10.64 23.85
C TYR A 61 19.55 11.36 22.53
N TYR A 62 19.07 12.61 22.57
CA TYR A 62 18.80 13.42 21.38
C TYR A 62 19.71 14.65 21.35
N LYS A 63 19.92 15.18 20.15
CA LYS A 63 20.54 16.50 20.00
C LYS A 63 19.69 17.54 20.75
N LYS A 64 20.35 18.58 21.25
CA LYS A 64 19.73 19.60 22.12
C LYS A 64 18.48 20.18 21.44
N GLY A 65 17.30 19.93 22.04
CA GLY A 65 16.01 20.41 21.53
C GLY A 65 15.22 19.44 20.62
N ASP A 66 15.80 18.36 20.12
CA ASP A 66 15.15 17.45 19.16
C ASP A 66 14.23 16.38 19.82
N ALA A 67 14.27 16.26 21.14
CA ALA A 67 13.51 15.26 21.88
C ALA A 67 12.00 15.57 21.92
N ILE A 68 11.64 16.86 21.90
CA ILE A 68 10.26 17.33 21.99
C ILE A 68 9.88 17.92 20.63
N PRO A 69 8.82 17.43 19.96
CA PRO A 69 8.35 18.01 18.70
C PRO A 69 8.03 19.51 18.81
N GLN A 70 8.06 20.21 17.68
CA GLN A 70 7.58 21.60 17.63
C GLN A 70 6.07 21.64 17.87
N PHE A 71 5.59 22.74 18.46
CA PHE A 71 4.16 22.95 18.78
C PHE A 71 3.53 21.86 19.68
N TYR A 72 4.34 21.24 20.55
CA TYR A 72 3.91 20.17 21.45
C TYR A 72 3.25 20.73 22.72
N LEU A 73 1.95 21.00 22.64
CA LEU A 73 1.16 21.71 23.64
C LEU A 73 0.25 20.76 24.45
N THR A 74 -0.56 19.94 23.78
CA THR A 74 -1.57 19.05 24.38
C THR A 74 -1.35 17.57 24.02
N PRO A 75 -0.23 16.94 24.45
CA PRO A 75 -0.06 15.50 24.26
C PRO A 75 -1.13 14.69 25.01
N PRO A 76 -1.49 13.48 24.54
CA PRO A 76 -0.90 12.73 23.42
C PRO A 76 -1.49 13.11 22.04
N TYR A 77 -0.64 13.17 21.01
CA TYR A 77 -1.02 13.41 19.61
C TYR A 77 -1.15 12.12 18.78
N LEU A 78 -0.57 11.01 19.25
CA LEU A 78 -0.51 9.73 18.53
C LEU A 78 -1.20 8.62 19.33
N THR A 79 -2.11 7.90 18.68
CA THR A 79 -2.82 6.78 19.31
C THR A 79 -2.33 5.42 18.79
N VAL A 80 -2.48 4.41 19.64
CA VAL A 80 -2.23 2.99 19.32
C VAL A 80 -3.54 2.26 19.00
N ARG A 81 -4.69 2.90 19.26
CA ARG A 81 -6.00 2.27 19.14
C ARG A 81 -6.27 1.90 17.67
N PRO A 82 -6.48 0.62 17.34
CA PRO A 82 -6.80 0.23 15.97
C PRO A 82 -8.24 0.63 15.61
N GLU A 83 -8.51 0.74 14.33
CA GLU A 83 -9.86 0.70 13.81
C GLU A 83 -10.28 -0.75 13.59
N ILE A 84 -11.53 -1.09 13.96
CA ILE A 84 -12.03 -2.45 13.91
C ILE A 84 -13.15 -2.52 12.88
N SER A 85 -12.92 -3.27 11.79
CA SER A 85 -13.94 -3.62 10.80
C SER A 85 -14.29 -5.10 10.91
N LYS A 86 -15.55 -5.44 10.59
CA LYS A 86 -16.06 -6.82 10.62
C LYS A 86 -16.64 -7.15 9.25
N HIS A 87 -16.25 -8.27 8.67
CA HIS A 87 -16.78 -8.78 7.40
C HIS A 87 -17.19 -10.24 7.56
N LYS A 88 -18.40 -10.58 7.11
CA LYS A 88 -18.89 -11.97 7.13
C LYS A 88 -18.54 -12.62 5.79
N LEU A 89 -17.70 -13.65 5.83
CA LEU A 89 -17.26 -14.36 4.63
C LEU A 89 -18.43 -14.97 3.86
N THR A 90 -18.38 -14.78 2.55
CA THR A 90 -19.31 -15.37 1.58
C THR A 90 -18.55 -16.28 0.61
N ARG A 91 -19.25 -17.11 -0.15
CA ARG A 91 -18.62 -17.96 -1.19
C ARG A 91 -17.94 -17.15 -2.31
N LYS A 92 -18.23 -15.86 -2.43
CA LYS A 92 -17.62 -14.95 -3.41
C LYS A 92 -16.22 -14.50 -2.99
N ASP A 93 -15.93 -14.50 -1.70
CA ASP A 93 -14.64 -14.08 -1.14
C ASP A 93 -13.61 -15.20 -1.36
N LYS A 94 -12.53 -14.90 -2.09
CA LYS A 94 -11.53 -15.91 -2.48
C LYS A 94 -10.21 -15.81 -1.72
N PHE A 95 -9.81 -14.60 -1.38
CA PHE A 95 -8.58 -14.34 -0.65
C PHE A 95 -8.65 -12.96 0.03
N LEU A 96 -7.76 -12.74 0.99
CA LEU A 96 -7.52 -11.46 1.64
C LEU A 96 -6.05 -11.09 1.43
N VAL A 97 -5.80 -9.83 1.10
CA VAL A 97 -4.43 -9.31 0.92
C VAL A 97 -4.14 -8.34 2.05
N LEU A 98 -3.14 -8.66 2.86
CA LEU A 98 -2.61 -7.78 3.89
C LEU A 98 -1.17 -7.44 3.50
N VAL A 99 -0.94 -6.19 3.14
CA VAL A 99 0.39 -5.66 2.79
C VAL A 99 0.53 -4.25 3.32
N THR A 100 1.78 -3.84 3.55
CA THR A 100 2.12 -2.47 3.96
C THR A 100 2.02 -1.50 2.78
N ASP A 101 2.12 -0.21 3.08
CA ASP A 101 2.20 0.89 2.12
C ASP A 101 3.22 0.65 0.98
N GLY A 102 4.37 0.05 1.27
CA GLY A 102 5.40 -0.22 0.25
C GLY A 102 4.94 -1.02 -0.98
N VAL A 103 3.83 -1.78 -0.90
CA VAL A 103 3.20 -2.39 -2.08
C VAL A 103 2.15 -1.47 -2.70
N TRP A 104 1.33 -0.83 -1.86
CA TRP A 104 0.24 0.07 -2.30
C TRP A 104 0.72 1.36 -2.95
N ASP A 105 1.95 1.77 -2.67
CA ASP A 105 2.59 2.93 -3.29
C ASP A 105 3.06 2.60 -4.72
N LEU A 106 3.20 1.31 -5.06
CA LEU A 106 3.66 0.84 -6.36
C LEU A 106 2.54 0.26 -7.23
N LEU A 107 1.52 -0.35 -6.63
CA LEU A 107 0.46 -1.08 -7.33
C LEU A 107 -0.93 -0.66 -6.84
N SER A 108 -1.86 -0.46 -7.77
CA SER A 108 -3.28 -0.24 -7.45
C SER A 108 -3.94 -1.50 -6.89
N SER A 109 -5.01 -1.33 -6.11
CA SER A 109 -5.76 -2.45 -5.52
C SER A 109 -6.29 -3.42 -6.57
N GLU A 110 -6.78 -2.91 -7.71
CA GLU A 110 -7.25 -3.73 -8.83
C GLU A 110 -6.11 -4.55 -9.41
N ARG A 111 -4.93 -3.95 -9.57
CA ARG A 111 -3.76 -4.64 -10.10
C ARG A 111 -3.31 -5.77 -9.18
N VAL A 112 -3.24 -5.51 -7.87
CA VAL A 112 -2.89 -6.54 -6.88
C VAL A 112 -3.88 -7.72 -6.94
N VAL A 113 -5.19 -7.43 -6.98
CA VAL A 113 -6.22 -8.47 -7.09
C VAL A 113 -6.08 -9.28 -8.38
N GLN A 114 -5.83 -8.62 -9.52
CA GLN A 114 -5.61 -9.29 -10.81
C GLN A 114 -4.36 -10.19 -10.81
N LEU A 115 -3.25 -9.72 -10.24
CA LEU A 115 -2.00 -10.49 -10.15
C LEU A 115 -2.22 -11.78 -9.35
N ILE A 116 -2.85 -11.68 -8.18
CA ILE A 116 -3.08 -12.84 -7.32
C ILE A 116 -4.11 -13.80 -7.94
N PHE A 117 -5.20 -13.27 -8.49
CA PHE A 117 -6.23 -14.09 -9.11
C PHE A 117 -5.70 -14.88 -10.32
N ASN A 118 -4.87 -14.25 -11.15
CA ASN A 118 -4.27 -14.90 -12.32
C ASN A 118 -3.21 -15.92 -11.90
N HIS A 119 -2.42 -15.60 -10.88
CA HIS A 119 -1.47 -16.54 -10.28
C HIS A 119 -2.18 -17.81 -9.79
N GLN A 120 -3.31 -17.68 -9.08
CA GLN A 120 -4.12 -18.82 -8.64
C GLN A 120 -4.69 -19.64 -9.80
N LYS A 121 -4.93 -19.02 -10.96
CA LYS A 121 -5.41 -19.70 -12.18
C LYS A 121 -4.30 -20.25 -13.07
N GLY A 122 -3.02 -20.06 -12.73
CA GLY A 122 -1.88 -20.46 -13.55
C GLY A 122 -1.68 -19.61 -14.82
N ILE A 123 -2.30 -18.43 -14.90
CA ILE A 123 -2.20 -17.55 -16.07
C ILE A 123 -0.96 -16.66 -15.90
N GLN A 124 0.10 -16.91 -16.67
CA GLN A 124 1.40 -16.23 -16.51
C GLN A 124 1.63 -15.00 -17.40
N SER A 125 0.97 -14.91 -18.56
CA SER A 125 1.21 -13.81 -19.50
C SER A 125 0.00 -12.87 -19.57
N PHE A 126 0.28 -11.59 -19.34
CA PHE A 126 -0.66 -10.47 -19.46
C PHE A 126 -0.67 -9.84 -20.85
N ASP A 127 0.20 -10.29 -21.76
CA ASP A 127 0.25 -9.72 -23.09
C ASP A 127 -1.05 -10.07 -23.80
N ARG A 128 -1.88 -9.03 -23.99
CA ARG A 128 -3.03 -9.13 -24.88
C ARG A 128 -2.50 -9.68 -26.18
N PHE A 129 -3.10 -10.78 -26.63
CA PHE A 129 -2.77 -11.32 -27.92
C PHE A 129 -3.14 -10.29 -28.98
N VAL A 130 -2.12 -9.64 -29.54
CA VAL A 130 -2.28 -8.75 -30.67
C VAL A 130 -1.82 -9.54 -31.88
N LEU A 131 -2.78 -9.82 -32.76
CA LEU A 131 -2.46 -10.33 -34.09
C LEU A 131 -1.70 -9.24 -34.82
N ASN A 132 -0.50 -9.54 -35.33
CA ASN A 132 0.21 -8.63 -36.23
C ASN A 132 -0.66 -8.41 -37.47
N LYS A 133 -1.20 -7.20 -37.61
CA LYS A 133 -2.02 -6.80 -38.75
C LYS A 133 -1.09 -6.20 -39.81
N SER A 134 -1.20 -6.68 -41.05
CA SER A 134 -0.65 -5.97 -42.22
C SER A 134 -1.80 -5.15 -42.82
N GLY A 135 -1.90 -3.87 -42.43
CA GLY A 135 -3.05 -3.02 -42.76
C GLY A 135 -4.35 -3.42 -42.02
N ASN A 136 -5.49 -3.42 -42.72
CA ASN A 136 -6.80 -3.78 -42.16
C ASN A 136 -7.12 -5.29 -42.21
N THR A 137 -6.28 -6.09 -42.88
CA THR A 137 -6.54 -7.52 -43.13
C THR A 137 -5.61 -8.38 -42.29
N ILE A 138 -6.18 -9.33 -41.56
CA ILE A 138 -5.41 -10.34 -40.83
C ILE A 138 -5.02 -11.41 -41.86
N ILE A 139 -3.81 -11.33 -42.41
CA ILE A 139 -3.26 -12.38 -43.28
C ILE A 139 -2.54 -13.38 -42.38
N LEU A 140 -3.29 -14.38 -41.89
CA LEU A 140 -2.72 -15.54 -41.21
C LEU A 140 -3.31 -16.80 -41.83
N LYS A 141 -2.44 -17.76 -42.14
CA LYS A 141 -2.89 -19.07 -42.62
C LYS A 141 -3.47 -19.86 -41.45
N LEU A 142 -4.43 -20.76 -41.73
CA LEU A 142 -5.05 -21.62 -40.72
C LEU A 142 -4.01 -22.40 -39.89
N LYS A 143 -2.91 -22.80 -40.54
CA LYS A 143 -1.77 -23.47 -39.91
C LYS A 143 -1.10 -22.59 -38.84
N GLU A 144 -0.83 -21.32 -39.15
CA GLU A 144 -0.19 -20.37 -38.23
C GLU A 144 -1.10 -20.06 -37.03
N ILE A 145 -2.40 -19.97 -37.27
CA ILE A 145 -3.40 -19.81 -36.19
C ILE A 145 -3.37 -21.02 -35.25
N ASN A 146 -3.37 -22.23 -35.79
CA ASN A 146 -3.35 -23.46 -34.98
C ASN A 146 -2.05 -23.57 -34.16
N GLU A 147 -0.90 -23.25 -34.77
CA GLU A 147 0.39 -23.23 -34.07
C GLU A 147 0.41 -22.21 -32.92
N LEU A 148 -0.11 -21.00 -33.15
CA LEU A 148 -0.24 -19.97 -32.11
C LEU A 148 -1.17 -20.42 -30.96
N LEU A 149 -2.29 -21.06 -31.28
CA LEU A 149 -3.23 -21.57 -30.27
C LEU A 149 -2.61 -22.70 -29.44
N LEU A 150 -1.89 -23.63 -30.07
CA LEU A 150 -1.19 -24.73 -29.39
C LEU A 150 -0.09 -24.22 -28.46
N ALA A 151 0.76 -23.29 -28.93
CA ALA A 151 1.78 -22.66 -28.10
C ALA A 151 1.17 -21.97 -26.88
N ARG A 152 0.01 -21.32 -27.06
CA ARG A 152 -0.72 -20.66 -25.97
C ARG A 152 -1.31 -21.66 -24.99
N GLN A 153 -1.90 -22.75 -25.48
CA GLN A 153 -2.44 -23.82 -24.64
C GLN A 153 -1.34 -24.45 -23.78
N GLN A 154 -0.13 -24.61 -24.32
CA GLN A 154 1.04 -25.08 -23.57
C GLN A 154 1.52 -24.04 -22.56
N ALA A 155 1.58 -22.75 -22.92
CA ALA A 155 1.98 -21.68 -22.00
C ALA A 155 0.98 -21.51 -20.83
N ILE A 156 -0.32 -21.73 -21.06
CA ILE A 156 -1.36 -21.75 -20.01
C ILE A 156 -1.21 -22.98 -19.09
N LYS A 157 -0.70 -24.10 -19.62
CA LYS A 157 -0.42 -25.31 -18.83
C LYS A 157 0.84 -25.18 -17.96
N ASN A 158 1.74 -24.24 -18.25
CA ASN A 158 2.94 -24.06 -17.48
C ASN A 158 2.61 -23.45 -16.11
N GLN A 159 3.14 -24.07 -15.04
CA GLN A 159 2.99 -23.59 -13.66
C GLN A 159 3.63 -22.21 -13.48
N PRO A 160 3.00 -21.31 -12.70
CA PRO A 160 3.54 -19.98 -12.42
C PRO A 160 5.00 -20.09 -11.93
N ILE A 161 5.88 -19.26 -12.50
CA ILE A 161 7.33 -19.21 -12.14
C ILE A 161 7.51 -19.17 -10.62
N ASP A 162 6.71 -18.33 -9.96
CA ASP A 162 6.67 -18.24 -8.50
C ASP A 162 5.63 -19.21 -7.94
N GLN A 163 6.00 -20.07 -7.00
CA GLN A 163 5.04 -20.96 -6.31
C GLN A 163 4.16 -20.19 -5.31
N ASN A 164 4.72 -19.13 -4.70
CA ASN A 164 4.03 -18.31 -3.71
C ASN A 164 3.47 -17.03 -4.35
N SER A 165 2.17 -16.77 -4.16
CA SER A 165 1.49 -15.59 -4.71
C SER A 165 2.00 -14.26 -4.15
N ALA A 166 2.47 -14.23 -2.90
CA ALA A 166 3.09 -13.05 -2.30
C ALA A 166 4.47 -12.77 -2.92
N THR A 167 5.27 -13.81 -3.18
CA THR A 167 6.55 -13.65 -3.91
C THR A 167 6.31 -13.12 -5.31
N HIS A 168 5.30 -13.67 -6.01
CA HIS A 168 4.89 -13.17 -7.32
C HIS A 168 4.51 -11.68 -7.26
N LEU A 169 3.67 -11.31 -6.29
CA LEU A 169 3.22 -9.93 -6.10
C LEU A 169 4.39 -8.98 -5.87
N ILE A 170 5.30 -9.32 -4.95
CA ILE A 170 6.48 -8.49 -4.64
C ILE A 170 7.40 -8.36 -5.86
N ARG A 171 7.64 -9.46 -6.58
CA ARG A 171 8.44 -9.44 -7.83
C ARG A 171 7.83 -8.49 -8.84
N GLN A 172 6.52 -8.52 -9.03
CA GLN A 172 5.82 -7.65 -9.96
C GLN A 172 5.84 -6.18 -9.49
N ALA A 173 5.69 -5.93 -8.19
CA ALA A 173 5.80 -4.58 -7.63
C ALA A 173 7.19 -3.98 -7.88
N LEU A 174 8.26 -4.76 -7.66
CA LEU A 174 9.65 -4.34 -7.93
C LEU A 174 9.96 -4.23 -9.43
N ALA A 175 9.38 -5.08 -10.27
CA ALA A 175 9.57 -4.98 -11.72
C ALA A 175 8.80 -3.80 -12.35
N TYR A 176 7.75 -3.33 -11.69
CA TYR A 176 7.02 -2.13 -12.12
C TYR A 176 7.91 -0.89 -12.04
N THR A 177 8.76 -0.78 -11.01
CA THR A 177 9.68 0.37 -10.85
C THR A 177 10.80 0.38 -11.89
N SER A 178 11.25 -0.78 -12.37
CA SER A 178 12.35 -0.86 -13.36
C SER A 178 11.92 -0.52 -14.78
N LYS A 179 10.62 -0.52 -15.08
CA LYS A 179 10.12 -0.13 -16.41
C LYS A 179 9.90 1.36 -16.60
N GLY A 180 10.05 2.18 -15.55
CA GLY A 180 9.99 3.64 -15.63
C GLY A 180 8.62 4.18 -16.05
N GLN A 181 8.22 5.28 -15.43
CA GLN A 181 7.38 6.26 -16.12
C GLN A 181 8.28 7.14 -16.97
#